data_AF-A0A7T3FVP1-F1
#
_entry.id   AF-A0A7T3FVP1-F1
#
_cell.length_a   1.000
_cell.length_b   1.000
_cell.length_c   1.000
_cell.angle_alpha   90.00
_cell.angle_beta   90.00
_cell.angle_gamma   90.00
#
_symmetry.space_group_name_H-M   'P 1'
#
loop_
_entity.id
_entity.type
_entity.pdbx_description
1 polymer ?
#
loop_
_entity_poly.entity_id
_entity_poly.type
_entity_poly.pdbx_seq_one_letter_code
_entity_poly.pdbx_strand_id
1 'polypeptide(L)' 'MHEPDTTRTDATEQRYITTQYGDGGEQMTLVHDTENEQAWIQSDYAVEATP' A
#
# COMPACT_ATOMS: atom_id res chain seq x y z
N MET A 1 -20.28 4.89 -1.79
CA MET A 1 -19.68 3.58 -1.45
C MET A 1 -18.65 3.32 -2.52
N HIS A 2 -17.40 3.77 -2.32
CA HIS A 2 -16.32 3.46 -3.25
C HIS A 2 -15.87 2.04 -2.93
N GLU A 3 -16.21 1.11 -3.80
CA GLU A 3 -15.66 -0.23 -3.75
C GLU A 3 -14.16 -0.09 -4.06
N PRO A 4 -13.25 -0.62 -3.22
CA PRO A 4 -11.86 -0.70 -3.63
C PRO A 4 -11.80 -1.69 -4.79
N ASP A 5 -11.36 -1.23 -5.97
CA ASP A 5 -10.96 -2.08 -7.08
C ASP A 5 -9.82 -3.00 -6.62
N THR A 6 -10.17 -4.09 -5.94
CA THR A 6 -9.30 -5.25 -5.78
C THR A 6 -9.27 -5.97 -7.11
N THR A 7 -8.38 -5.55 -7.99
CA THR A 7 -7.93 -6.32 -9.14
C THR A 7 -7.38 -7.64 -8.58
N ARG A 8 -8.24 -8.67 -8.52
CA ARG A 8 -7.87 -10.03 -8.10
C ARG A 8 -7.13 -10.70 -9.25
N THR A 9 -5.90 -10.27 -9.47
CA THR A 9 -4.92 -11.01 -10.25
C THR A 9 -4.45 -12.19 -9.41
N ASP A 10 -4.19 -13.31 -10.07
CA ASP A 10 -3.88 -14.62 -9.49
C ASP A 10 -2.80 -14.49 -8.38
N ALA A 11 -3.22 -14.64 -7.12
CA ALA A 11 -2.40 -14.30 -5.94
C ALA A 11 -1.16 -15.19 -5.76
N THR A 12 -1.04 -16.25 -6.54
CA THR A 12 0.05 -17.23 -6.48
C THR A 12 1.31 -16.81 -7.25
N GLU A 13 1.25 -15.78 -8.11
CA GLU A 13 2.40 -15.32 -8.90
C GLU A 13 2.83 -13.87 -8.61
N GLN A 14 2.16 -13.20 -7.66
CA GLN A 14 2.43 -11.79 -7.36
C GLN A 14 3.43 -11.65 -6.21
N ARG A 15 4.67 -11.30 -6.59
CA ARG A 15 5.73 -10.95 -5.64
C ARG A 15 5.37 -9.73 -4.78
N TYR A 16 4.70 -8.74 -5.38
CA TYR A 16 4.31 -7.52 -4.68
C TYR A 16 2.79 -7.44 -4.59
N ILE A 17 2.28 -7.39 -3.37
CA ILE A 17 0.85 -7.21 -3.07
C ILE A 17 0.67 -5.82 -2.50
N THR A 18 -0.15 -5.00 -3.15
CA THR A 18 -0.46 -3.65 -2.71
C THR A 18 -1.83 -3.60 -2.06
N THR A 19 -1.92 -3.07 -0.84
CA THR A 19 -3.18 -2.81 -0.15
C THR A 19 -3.26 -1.33 0.21
N GLN A 20 -4.34 -0.66 -0.23
CA GLN A 20 -4.59 0.75 0.07
C GLN A 20 -5.52 0.88 1.28
N TYR A 21 -5.20 1.80 2.18
CA TYR A 21 -5.94 2.13 3.38
C TYR A 21 -6.17 3.64 3.46
N GLY A 22 -7.28 4.06 4.06
CA GLY A 22 -7.63 5.48 4.27
C GLY A 22 -8.95 5.88 3.62
N ASP A 23 -9.57 6.94 4.16
CA ASP A 23 -10.78 7.58 3.63
C ASP A 23 -10.65 9.09 3.83
N GLY A 24 -11.03 9.90 2.83
CA GLY A 24 -11.27 11.33 3.06
C GLY A 24 -10.07 12.24 3.37
N GLY A 25 -8.85 11.93 2.88
CA GLY A 25 -7.73 12.90 2.86
C GLY A 25 -6.36 12.35 3.21
N GLU A 26 -6.31 11.22 3.93
CA GLU A 26 -5.07 10.53 4.28
C GLU A 26 -5.09 9.15 3.65
N GLN A 27 -4.26 8.94 2.63
CA GLN A 27 -4.10 7.64 1.97
C GLN A 27 -2.77 7.01 2.38
N MET A 28 -2.82 5.71 2.68
CA MET A 28 -1.68 4.90 3.03
C MET A 28 -1.66 3.67 2.14
N THR A 29 -0.51 3.38 1.56
CA THR A 29 -0.34 2.23 0.68
C THR A 29 0.65 1.26 1.32
N LEU A 30 0.18 0.07 1.67
CA LEU A 30 1.01 -1.04 2.12
C LEU A 30 1.47 -1.83 0.90
N VAL A 31 2.77 -1.99 0.73
CA VAL A 31 3.38 -2.86 -0.27
C VAL A 31 4.03 -4.03 0.44
N HIS A 32 3.52 -5.23 0.23
CA HIS A 32 4.06 -6.47 0.78
C HIS A 32 4.86 -7.22 -0.29
N ASP A 33 6.12 -7.52 -0.01
CA ASP A 33 6.95 -8.43 -0.79
C ASP A 33 6.84 -9.84 -0.19
N THR A 34 6.17 -10.73 -0.91
CA THR A 34 5.87 -12.10 -0.45
C THR A 34 7.09 -13.03 -0.50
N GLU A 35 8.13 -12.66 -1.26
CA GLU A 35 9.35 -13.46 -1.45
C GLU A 35 10.33 -13.29 -0.28
N ASN A 36 10.54 -12.05 0.18
CA ASN A 36 11.47 -11.70 1.25
C ASN A 36 10.76 -11.47 2.60
N GLU A 37 9.44 -11.64 2.63
CA GLU A 37 8.58 -11.44 3.80
C GLU A 37 8.71 -10.04 4.41
N GLN A 38 8.94 -9.03 3.55
CA GLN A 38 9.07 -7.62 3.94
C GLN A 38 7.83 -6.82 3.54
N ALA A 39 7.66 -5.66 4.16
CA ALA A 39 6.63 -4.72 3.78
C ALA A 39 7.10 -3.27 3.96
N TRP A 40 6.65 -2.40 3.07
CA TRP A 40 6.87 -0.96 3.14
C TRP A 40 5.54 -0.23 3.15
N ILE A 41 5.48 0.89 3.86
CA ILE A 41 4.33 1.80 3.86
C ILE A 41 4.74 3.02 3.05
N GLN A 42 4.01 3.28 1.96
CA GLN A 42 4.08 4.54 1.25
C GLN A 42 2.96 5.44 1.79
N SER A 43 3.36 6.59 2.34
CA SER A 43 2.45 7.62 2.83
C SER A 43 2.92 8.97 2.31
N ASP A 44 1.97 9.81 1.89
CA ASP A 44 2.24 11.19 1.48
C ASP A 44 2.52 12.13 2.67
N TYR A 45 2.57 11.59 3.90
CA TYR A 45 2.94 12.33 5.09
C TYR A 45 4.41 12.76 5.05
N ALA A 46 4.64 14.03 4.72
CA ALA A 46 5.95 14.66 4.77
C ALA A 46 6.16 15.36 6.12
N VAL A 47 7.27 15.04 6.79
CA VAL A 47 7.73 15.77 7.98
C VAL A 47 8.65 16.90 7.53
N GLU A 48 8.39 18.11 8.02
CA GLU A 48 9.31 19.23 7.82
C GLU A 48 10.65 18.93 8.51
N ALA A 49 11.72 18.82 7.72
CA ALA A 49 13.06 18.67 8.25
C ALA A 49 13.58 20.05 8.67
N THR A 50 13.61 20.32 9.98
CA THR A 50 14.32 21.48 10.52
C THR A 50 15.83 21.22 10.52
N PRO A 51 16.67 22.15 10.03
CA PRO A 51 18.11 21.99 9.93
C PRO A 51 18.82 21.89 11.29
#